data_AF-A0A3B4G7D6-F1
#
_entry.id   AF-A0A3B4G7D6-F1
#
_cell.length_a   1.000
_cell.length_b   1.000
_cell.length_c   1.000
_cell.angle_alpha   90.00
_cell.angle_beta   90.00
_cell.angle_gamma   90.00
#
_symmetry.space_group_name_H-M   'P 1'
#
loop_
_entity.id
_entity.type
_entity.pdbx_description
1 polymer ?
#
loop_
_entity_poly.entity_id
_entity_poly.type
_entity_poly.pdbx_seq_one_letter_code
_entity_poly.pdbx_strand_id
1 'polypeptide(L)' 'MFEIAAGPERGSFKVKARFLGVEMEEFLLKYQDLLQLQYEGVAVMKMFSKAKVNVNLLIFLLNKKFFKK' A
#
# COMPACT_ATOMS: atom_id res chain seq x y z
N MET A 1 11.65 -2.08 7.73
CA MET A 1 11.66 -2.06 6.25
C MET A 1 10.30 -2.52 5.75
N PHE A 2 9.73 -1.83 4.76
CA PHE A 2 8.49 -2.24 4.11
C PHE A 2 8.83 -2.93 2.79
N GLU A 3 8.29 -4.13 2.60
CA GLU A 3 8.36 -4.89 1.37
C GLU A 3 6.98 -4.88 0.72
N ILE A 4 6.93 -4.51 -0.56
CA ILE A 4 5.70 -4.50 -1.35
C ILE A 4 5.91 -5.47 -2.51
N ALA A 5 5.05 -6.47 -2.60
CA ALA A 5 5.00 -7.48 -3.65
C ALA A 5 3.64 -7.44 -4.36
N ALA A 6 3.58 -7.95 -5.60
CA ALA A 6 2.32 -8.12 -6.31
C ALA A 6 1.47 -9.18 -5.59
N GLY A 7 0.18 -8.91 -5.44
CA GLY A 7 -0.78 -9.86 -4.89
C GLY A 7 -1.26 -10.88 -5.92
N PRO A 8 -2.11 -11.83 -5.51
CA PRO A 8 -2.61 -12.90 -6.38
C PRO A 8 -3.52 -12.39 -7.51
N GLU A 9 -4.19 -11.26 -7.30
CA GLU A 9 -5.13 -10.67 -8.26
C GLU A 9 -4.61 -9.36 -8.83
N ARG A 10 -5.08 -9.01 -10.04
CA ARG A 10 -4.69 -7.77 -10.73
C ARG A 10 -5.16 -6.56 -9.92
N GLY A 11 -4.22 -5.73 -9.47
CA GLY A 11 -4.52 -4.59 -8.62
C GLY A 11 -4.56 -4.90 -7.11
N SER A 12 -4.18 -6.12 -6.70
CA SER A 12 -3.87 -6.42 -5.30
C SER A 12 -2.36 -6.37 -5.06
N PHE A 13 -1.96 -5.92 -3.86
CA PHE A 13 -0.57 -5.79 -3.44
C PHE A 13 -0.41 -6.34 -2.03
N LYS A 14 0.62 -7.15 -1.83
CA LYS A 14 1.00 -7.66 -0.52
C LYS A 14 2.04 -6.71 0.08
N VAL A 15 1.69 -6.09 1.20
CA VAL A 15 2.59 -5.22 1.96
C VAL A 15 3.00 -5.95 3.23
N LYS A 16 4.28 -6.28 3.32
CA LYS A 16 4.89 -6.90 4.50
C LYS A 16 5.81 -5.87 5.16
N ALA A 17 5.74 -5.75 6.48
CA ALA A 17 6.65 -4.89 7.22
C ALA A 17 7.53 -5.73 8.12
N ARG A 18 8.82 -5.44 8.18
CA ARG A 18 9.72 -5.95 9.22
C ARG A 18 10.18 -4.80 10.10
N PHE A 19 9.87 -4.85 11.39
CA PHE A 19 10.25 -3.82 12.34
C PHE A 19 11.18 -4.42 13.40
N LEU A 20 12.39 -3.88 13.55
CA LEU A 20 13.39 -4.37 14.52
C LEU A 20 13.64 -5.89 14.45
N GLY A 21 13.64 -6.47 13.25
CA GLY A 21 13.84 -7.92 13.05
C GLY A 21 12.58 -8.78 13.22
N VAL A 22 11.48 -8.20 13.71
CA VAL A 22 10.18 -8.88 13.85
C VAL A 22 9.36 -8.68 12.58
N GLU A 23 8.87 -9.78 12.00
CA GLU A 23 7.90 -9.72 10.91
C GLU A 23 6.55 -9.27 11.47
N MET A 24 6.05 -8.16 10.94
CA MET A 24 4.70 -7.69 11.19
C MET A 24 3.73 -8.44 10.27
N GLU A 25 2.44 -8.34 10.59
CA GLU A 25 1.35 -8.90 9.79
C GLU A 25 1.48 -8.51 8.31
N GLU A 26 1.10 -9.43 7.43
CA GLU A 26 0.98 -9.16 6.01
C GLU A 26 -0.37 -8.49 5.75
N PHE A 27 -0.34 -7.36 5.05
CA PHE A 27 -1.55 -6.63 4.67
C PHE A 27 -1.78 -6.74 3.17
N LEU A 28 -2.99 -7.13 2.78
CA LEU A 28 -3.42 -7.13 1.38
C LEU A 28 -4.07 -5.78 1.04
N LEU A 29 -3.40 -5.00 0.20
CA LEU A 29 -3.84 -3.70 -0.27
C LEU A 29 -4.49 -3.85 -1.65
N LYS A 30 -5.73 -3.41 -1.81
CA LYS A 30 -6.37 -3.31 -3.13
C LYS A 30 -6.22 -1.90 -3.67
N TYR A 31 -5.90 -1.80 -4.96
CA TYR A 31 -5.75 -0.53 -5.66
C TYR A 31 -7.07 0.25 -5.72
N GLN A 32 -8.20 -0.44 -5.83
CA GLN A 32 -9.52 0.18 -5.80
C GLN A 32 -9.79 0.92 -4.48
N ASP A 33 -9.42 0.34 -3.34
CA ASP A 33 -9.59 0.97 -2.02
C ASP A 33 -8.80 2.28 -1.93
N LEU A 34 -7.60 2.33 -2.52
CA LEU A 34 -6.79 3.57 -2.58
C LEU A 34 -7.46 4.65 -3.43
N LEU A 35 -8.04 4.27 -4.57
CA LEU A 35 -8.78 5.20 -5.43
C LEU A 35 -10.05 5.72 -4.74
N GLN A 36 -10.74 4.86 -3.98
CA GLN A 36 -11.88 5.27 -3.18
C GLN A 36 -11.48 6.29 -2.12
N LEU A 37 -10.40 6.03 -1.37
CA LEU A 37 -9.87 6.99 -0.40
C LEU A 37 -9.50 8.33 -1.05
N GLN A 38 -8.90 8.29 -2.24
CA GLN A 38 -8.59 9.50 -3.00
C GLN A 38 -9.86 10.25 -3.42
N TYR A 39 -10.90 9.55 -3.88
CA TYR A 39 -12.19 10.14 -4.26
C TYR A 39 -12.91 10.79 -3.07
N GLU A 40 -12.84 10.15 -1.90
CA GLU A 40 -13.38 10.67 -0.63
C GLU A 40 -12.57 11.86 -0.07
N GLY A 41 -11.44 12.22 -0.70
CA GLY A 41 -10.57 13.31 -0.25
C GLY A 41 -9.65 12.92 0.91
N VAL A 42 -9.51 11.63 1.22
CA VAL A 42 -8.61 11.11 2.26
C VAL A 42 -7.18 11.08 1.72
N ALA A 43 -6.40 12.11 2.05
CA ALA A 43 -5.01 12.22 1.61
C ALA A 43 -4.03 11.30 2.36
N VAL A 44 -4.40 10.80 3.56
CA VAL A 44 -3.51 10.02 4.44
C VAL A 44 -4.23 8.80 5.00
N MET A 45 -3.63 7.62 4.84
CA MET A 45 -4.09 6.38 5.46
C MET A 45 -3.14 5.92 6.57
N LYS A 46 -3.67 5.18 7.54
CA LYS A 46 -2.86 4.53 8.58
C LYS A 46 -2.60 3.07 8.17
N MET A 47 -1.33 2.72 7.99
CA MET A 47 -0.88 1.34 7.80
C MET A 47 -0.32 0.79 9.12
N PHE A 48 -0.66 -0.46 9.45
CA PHE A 48 -0.19 -1.16 10.66
C PHE A 48 -0.41 -0.39 11.97
N SER A 49 -1.46 0.44 12.02
CA SER A 49 -1.82 1.32 13.15
C SER A 49 -0.72 2.26 13.65
N LYS A 50 0.43 2.35 12.96
CA LYS A 50 1.61 3.11 13.38
C LYS A 50 2.19 3.99 12.27
N ALA A 51 2.04 3.62 11.01
CA ALA A 51 2.57 4.36 9.87
C ALA A 51 1.48 5.20 9.20
N LYS A 52 1.70 6.50 9.06
CA LYS A 52 0.86 7.36 8.23
C LYS A 52 1.47 7.44 6.83
N VAL A 53 0.69 7.09 5.81
CA VAL A 53 1.14 7.07 4.42
C VAL A 53 0.21 7.93 3.59
N ASN A 54 0.79 8.76 2.71
CA ASN A 54 0.00 9.57 1.79
C ASN A 54 -0.56 8.69 0.66
N VAL A 55 -1.87 8.76 0.45
CA VAL A 55 -2.59 7.91 -0.51
C VAL A 55 -2.14 8.21 -1.94
N ASN A 56 -2.02 9.49 -2.32
CA ASN A 56 -1.61 9.89 -3.67
C ASN A 56 -0.18 9.47 -4.01
N LEU A 57 0.74 9.65 -3.06
CA LEU A 57 2.13 9.22 -3.24
C LEU A 57 2.24 7.69 -3.29
N LEU A 58 1.42 6.97 -2.52
CA LEU A 58 1.38 5.51 -2.56
C LEU A 58 0.86 5.00 -3.90
N ILE A 59 -0.23 5.58 -4.41
CA ILE A 59 -0.75 5.29 -5.76
C ILE A 59 0.32 5.54 -6.82
N PHE A 60 1.01 6.69 -6.76
CA PHE A 60 2.10 7.02 -7.68
C PHE A 60 3.24 5.99 -7.62
N LEU A 61 3.66 5.59 -6.43
CA LEU A 61 4.71 4.60 -6.21
C LEU A 61 4.31 3.23 -6.80
N LEU A 62 3.08 2.79 -6.54
CA LEU A 62 2.55 1.53 -7.07
C LEU A 62 2.47 1.56 -8.60
N ASN A 63 2.03 2.67 -9.18
CA ASN A 63 1.99 2.85 -10.63
C ASN A 63 3.37 2.78 -11.25
N LYS A 64 4.34 3.51 -10.68
CA LYS A 64 5.72 3.53 -11.16
C LYS A 64 6.43 2.17 -11.02
N LYS A 65 6.10 1.39 -9.98
CA LYS A 65 6.79 0.13 -9.67
C LYS A 65 6.15 -1.07 -10.38
N PHE A 66 4.82 -1.13 -10.48
CA PHE A 66 4.09 -2.32 -10.93
C PHE A 66 3.26 -2.12 -12.20
N PHE A 67 2.74 -0.91 -12.45
CA PHE A 67 1.87 -0.65 -13.59
C PHE A 67 2.55 0.08 -14.75
N LYS A 68 3.89 0.05 -14.84
CA LYS A 68 4.65 0.65 -15.95
C LYS A 68 4.02 0.27 -17.30
N LYS A 69 3.24 1.20 -17.84
CA LYS A 69 3.06 1.47 -19.25
C LYS A 69 3.82 2.75 -19.53
#